data_AF-A0A3D5LDU9-F1
#
_entry.id   AF-A0A3D5LDU9-F1
#
_cell.length_a   1.000
_cell.length_b   1.000
_cell.length_c   1.000
_cell.angle_alpha   90.00
_cell.angle_beta   90.00
_cell.angle_gamma   90.00
#
_symmetry.space_group_name_H-M   'P 1'
#
loop_
_entity.id
_entity.type
_entity.pdbx_description
1 polymer ?
#
loop_
_entity_poly.entity_id
_entity_poly.type
_entity_poly.pdbx_seq_one_letter_code
_entity_poly.pdbx_strand_id
1 'polypeptide(L)'
;LYSIAMSYGATNPRDRYIDFVKELTEQENCIIIGRCANYIYRDDKDCVSVYLHADREIRCERLQKRDQISEKEALKTIQEVDEKRAAFQEQCTSTRWGDGNEYDLCIDTGKIGIENAVEMILEYIRFENIF
;
A
#
# COMPACT_ATOMS: atom_id res chain seq x y z
N LEU A 1 14.86 -1.27 -7.36
CA LEU A 1 13.70 -2.00 -7.91
C LEU A 1 12.96 -1.19 -8.98
N TYR A 2 12.46 0.03 -8.70
CA TYR A 2 11.83 0.88 -9.75
C TYR A 2 12.73 1.13 -10.97
N SER A 3 14.03 1.29 -10.75
CA SER A 3 15.04 1.46 -11.82
C SER A 3 15.36 0.19 -12.60
N ILE A 4 15.04 -1.00 -12.08
CA ILE A 4 15.36 -2.29 -12.71
C ILE A 4 14.24 -2.69 -13.67
N ALA A 5 12.98 -2.41 -13.34
CA ALA A 5 11.83 -2.73 -14.19
C ALA A 5 11.84 -1.96 -15.53
N MET A 6 12.41 -0.75 -15.57
CA MET A 6 12.41 0.10 -16.76
C MET A 6 13.45 -0.29 -17.84
N SER A 7 14.42 -1.16 -17.53
CA SER A 7 15.56 -1.42 -18.43
C SER A 7 15.39 -2.60 -19.39
N TYR A 8 14.31 -3.37 -19.31
CA TYR A 8 14.10 -4.53 -20.17
C TYR A 8 12.87 -4.39 -21.10
N GLY A 9 13.14 -4.23 -22.41
CA GLY A 9 12.43 -4.77 -23.59
C GLY A 9 10.90 -4.61 -23.80
N ALA A 10 10.56 -3.95 -24.93
CA ALA A 10 9.47 -4.16 -25.93
C ALA A 10 8.01 -4.55 -25.54
N THR A 11 7.60 -4.46 -24.27
CA THR A 11 6.18 -4.52 -23.85
C THR A 11 5.82 -3.25 -23.07
N ASN A 12 4.53 -2.92 -22.93
CA ASN A 12 4.09 -1.78 -22.12
C ASN A 12 4.73 -1.91 -20.73
N PRO A 13 5.53 -0.93 -20.26
CA PRO A 13 6.34 -1.07 -19.04
C PRO A 13 5.54 -1.45 -17.79
N ARG A 14 4.22 -1.19 -17.80
CA ARG A 14 3.28 -1.58 -16.75
C ARG A 14 3.06 -3.09 -16.66
N ASP A 15 2.78 -3.76 -17.77
CA ASP A 15 2.41 -5.18 -17.79
C ASP A 15 3.60 -6.03 -17.29
N ARG A 16 4.81 -5.68 -17.73
CA ARG A 16 6.05 -6.31 -17.29
C ARG A 16 6.30 -6.17 -15.79
N TYR A 17 5.95 -5.02 -15.20
CA TYR A 17 6.10 -4.80 -13.77
C TYR A 17 5.10 -5.64 -12.97
N ILE A 18 3.85 -5.77 -13.45
CA ILE A 18 2.82 -6.61 -12.83
C ILE A 18 3.27 -8.08 -12.83
N ASP A 19 3.72 -8.57 -13.99
CA ASP A 19 4.20 -9.95 -14.13
C ASP A 19 5.38 -10.22 -13.21
N PHE A 20 6.35 -9.30 -13.14
CA PHE A 20 7.50 -9.42 -12.25
C PHE A 20 7.12 -9.47 -10.77
N VAL A 21 6.15 -8.66 -10.33
CA VAL A 21 5.66 -8.70 -8.95
C VAL A 21 4.99 -10.03 -8.65
N LYS A 22 4.18 -10.55 -9.58
CA LYS A 22 3.53 -11.87 -9.44
C LYS A 22 4.54 -13.01 -9.38
N GLU A 23 5.53 -13.04 -10.29
CA GLU A 23 6.59 -14.05 -10.30
C GLU A 23 7.37 -14.10 -8.98
N LEU A 24 7.62 -12.94 -8.36
CA LEU A 24 8.33 -12.87 -7.08
C LEU A 24 7.52 -13.37 -5.88
N THR A 25 6.18 -13.37 -5.98
CA THR A 25 5.30 -13.66 -4.84
C THR A 25 4.56 -14.99 -4.99
N GLU A 26 4.57 -15.59 -6.18
CA GLU A 26 3.80 -16.81 -6.49
C GLU A 26 4.22 -18.01 -5.62
N GLN A 27 5.45 -18.03 -5.11
CA GLN A 27 6.02 -19.18 -4.41
C GLN A 27 5.78 -19.17 -2.90
N GLU A 28 5.40 -18.02 -2.30
CA GLU A 28 5.30 -17.88 -0.85
C GLU A 28 4.22 -16.88 -0.42
N ASN A 29 3.59 -17.15 0.72
CA ASN A 29 2.72 -16.18 1.40
C ASN A 29 3.57 -14.96 1.80
N CYS A 30 3.14 -13.76 1.40
CA CYS A 30 3.90 -12.54 1.64
C CYS A 30 3.01 -11.33 1.96
N ILE A 31 3.63 -10.30 2.54
CA ILE A 31 3.00 -8.99 2.74
C ILE A 31 3.65 -7.99 1.77
N ILE A 32 2.86 -7.42 0.87
CA ILE A 32 3.31 -6.43 -0.11
C ILE A 32 2.84 -5.04 0.30
N ILE A 33 3.79 -4.10 0.46
CA ILE A 33 3.46 -2.73 0.85
C ILE A 33 3.44 -1.82 -0.38
N GLY A 34 2.26 -1.29 -0.71
CA GLY A 34 2.05 -0.31 -1.77
C GLY A 34 2.10 -0.92 -3.17
N ARG A 35 2.81 -0.27 -4.10
CA ARG A 35 3.19 -0.86 -5.40
C ARG A 35 2.01 -1.31 -6.30
N CYS A 36 0.83 -0.73 -6.08
CA CYS A 36 -0.44 -1.11 -6.70
C CYS A 36 -0.85 -2.57 -6.44
N ALA A 37 -0.37 -3.17 -5.33
CA ALA A 37 -0.67 -4.57 -5.00
C ALA A 37 -2.17 -4.83 -4.89
N ASN A 38 -2.93 -3.91 -4.29
CA ASN A 38 -4.40 -4.01 -4.21
C ASN A 38 -5.05 -4.17 -5.59
N TYR A 39 -4.51 -3.53 -6.62
CA TYR A 39 -4.99 -3.69 -7.99
C TYR A 39 -4.43 -4.94 -8.68
N ILE A 40 -3.15 -5.25 -8.49
CA ILE A 40 -2.47 -6.40 -9.11
C ILE A 40 -3.12 -7.73 -8.71
N TYR A 41 -3.55 -7.83 -7.45
CA TYR A 41 -4.14 -9.03 -6.85
C TYR A 41 -5.66 -8.89 -6.61
N ARG A 42 -6.33 -7.92 -7.26
CA ARG A 42 -7.77 -7.66 -7.04
C ARG A 42 -8.71 -8.84 -7.31
N ASP A 43 -8.27 -9.77 -8.15
CA ASP A 43 -9.03 -10.97 -8.53
C ASP A 43 -8.49 -12.24 -7.85
N ASP A 44 -7.47 -12.09 -6.99
CA ASP A 44 -6.89 -13.17 -6.20
C ASP A 44 -7.70 -13.36 -4.92
N LYS A 45 -8.27 -14.56 -4.75
CA LYS A 45 -9.15 -14.87 -3.62
C LYS A 45 -8.39 -15.06 -2.31
N ASP A 46 -7.09 -15.30 -2.39
CA ASP A 46 -6.23 -15.50 -1.23
C ASP A 46 -5.49 -14.20 -0.85
N CYS A 47 -5.87 -13.07 -1.47
CA CYS A 47 -5.32 -11.75 -1.18
C CYS A 47 -6.30 -10.91 -0.36
N VAL A 48 -5.79 -10.29 0.71
CA VAL A 48 -6.49 -9.22 1.44
C VAL A 48 -5.74 -7.91 1.27
N SER A 49 -6.43 -6.93 0.73
CA SER A 49 -5.92 -5.58 0.50
C SER A 49 -6.34 -4.63 1.63
N VAL A 50 -5.35 -3.96 2.24
CA VAL A 50 -5.58 -3.09 3.40
C VAL A 50 -5.01 -1.70 3.15
N TYR A 51 -5.84 -0.67 3.35
CA TYR A 51 -5.43 0.72 3.38
C TYR A 51 -5.37 1.24 4.81
N LEU A 52 -4.17 1.60 5.25
CA LEU A 52 -3.93 2.19 6.57
C LEU A 52 -3.82 3.71 6.46
N HIS A 53 -4.63 4.42 7.23
CA HIS A 53 -4.57 5.88 7.31
C HIS A 53 -4.63 6.38 8.75
N ALA A 54 -4.45 7.68 8.92
CA ALA A 54 -4.59 8.44 10.15
C ALA A 54 -4.64 9.93 9.80
N ASP A 55 -5.12 10.76 10.74
CA ASP A 55 -5.06 12.21 10.60
C ASP A 55 -3.63 12.71 10.41
N ARG A 56 -3.49 13.83 9.68
CA ARG A 56 -2.21 14.36 9.23
C ARG A 56 -1.28 14.68 10.40
N GLU A 57 -1.83 15.19 11.49
CA GLU A 57 -1.14 15.57 12.72
C GLU A 57 -0.54 14.35 13.39
N ILE A 58 -1.32 13.26 13.52
CA ILE A 58 -0.86 11.98 14.09
C ILE A 58 0.26 11.40 13.23
N ARG A 59 0.11 11.43 11.91
CA ARG A 59 1.15 10.97 10.97
C ARG A 59 2.43 11.81 11.10
N CYS A 60 2.29 13.12 11.26
CA CYS A 60 3.40 14.05 11.46
C CYS A 60 4.18 13.70 12.73
N GLU A 61 3.48 13.57 13.87
CA GLU A 61 4.12 13.22 15.15
C GLU A 61 4.86 11.88 15.08
N ARG A 62 4.26 10.86 14.45
CA ARG A 62 4.89 9.55 14.24
C ARG A 62 6.17 9.68 13.43
N LEU A 63 6.14 10.49 12.36
CA LEU A 63 7.28 10.69 11.48
C LEU A 63 8.41 11.48 12.15
N GLN A 64 8.06 12.54 12.88
CA GLN A 64 9.04 13.31 13.69
C GLN A 64 9.74 12.40 14.71
N LYS A 65 8.98 11.56 15.42
CA LYS A 65 9.53 10.62 16.40
C LYS A 65 10.42 9.55 15.76
N ARG A 66 10.02 9.01 14.61
CA ARG A 66 10.77 7.94 13.92
C ARG A 66 12.05 8.45 13.29
N ASP A 67 11.97 9.56 12.57
CA ASP A 67 13.06 10.05 11.71
C ASP A 67 13.87 11.18 12.37
N GLN A 68 13.45 11.66 13.55
CA GLN A 68 14.11 12.74 14.30
C GLN A 68 14.19 14.05 13.49
N ILE A 69 13.08 14.40 12.83
CA ILE A 69 12.97 15.57 11.95
C ILE A 69 12.00 16.62 12.49
N SER A 70 12.08 17.84 11.96
CA SER A 70 11.13 18.91 12.30
C SER A 70 9.73 18.63 11.76
N GLU A 71 8.72 19.28 12.36
CA GLU A 71 7.32 19.20 11.90
C GLU A 71 7.20 19.62 10.43
N LYS A 72 7.90 20.70 10.05
CA LYS A 72 7.93 21.20 8.68
C LYS A 72 8.47 20.16 7.70
N GLU A 73 9.55 19.47 8.05
CA GLU A 73 10.11 18.39 7.23
C GLU A 73 9.15 17.20 7.16
N ALA A 74 8.57 16.79 8.29
CA ALA A 74 7.63 15.69 8.33
C ALA A 74 6.37 15.96 7.48
N LEU A 75 5.77 17.14 7.58
CA LEU A 75 4.61 17.53 6.78
C LEU A 75 4.93 17.58 5.29
N LYS A 76 6.13 18.05 4.92
CA LYS A 76 6.61 18.06 3.54
C LYS A 76 6.79 16.62 3.03
N THR A 77 7.42 15.75 3.81
CA THR A 77 7.61 14.34 3.45
C THR A 77 6.27 13.63 3.28
N ILE A 78 5.31 13.85 4.18
CA ILE A 78 3.95 13.29 4.07
C ILE A 78 3.31 13.71 2.75
N GLN A 79 3.32 15.01 2.44
CA GLN A 79 2.74 15.52 1.20
C GLN A 79 3.40 14.90 -0.04
N GLU A 80 4.73 14.93 -0.11
CA GLU A 80 5.47 14.40 -1.26
C GLU A 80 5.25 12.89 -1.47
N VAL A 81 5.17 12.12 -0.38
CA VAL A 81 4.95 10.67 -0.45
C VAL A 81 3.51 10.35 -0.88
N ASP A 82 2.52 11.08 -0.34
CA ASP A 82 1.12 10.89 -0.67
C ASP A 82 0.83 11.27 -2.12
N GLU A 83 1.37 12.40 -2.59
CA GLU A 83 1.28 12.81 -4.01
C GLU A 83 1.91 11.77 -4.94
N LYS A 84 3.09 11.22 -4.59
CA LYS A 84 3.74 10.17 -5.37
C LYS A 84 2.93 8.87 -5.40
N ARG A 85 2.32 8.48 -4.28
CA ARG A 85 1.49 7.26 -4.19
C ARG A 85 0.21 7.41 -5.00
N ALA A 86 -0.47 8.55 -4.87
CA ALA A 86 -1.67 8.86 -5.65
C ALA A 86 -1.38 8.86 -7.15
N ALA A 87 -0.35 9.60 -7.58
CA ALA A 87 0.04 9.68 -8.98
C ALA A 87 0.42 8.29 -9.54
N PHE A 88 1.17 7.49 -8.78
CA PHE A 88 1.55 6.14 -9.21
C PHE A 88 0.34 5.22 -9.38
N GLN A 89 -0.61 5.24 -8.43
CA GLN A 89 -1.82 4.42 -8.54
C GLN A 89 -2.69 4.85 -9.72
N GLU A 90 -2.94 6.14 -9.87
CA GLU A 90 -3.76 6.67 -10.96
C GLU A 90 -3.15 6.34 -12.34
N GLN A 91 -1.84 6.55 -12.50
CA GLN A 91 -1.13 6.23 -13.74
C GLN A 91 -1.13 4.72 -14.07
N CYS A 92 -1.04 3.86 -13.05
CA CYS A 92 -0.94 2.42 -13.26
C CYS A 92 -2.30 1.74 -13.43
N THR A 93 -3.35 2.23 -12.76
CA THR A 93 -4.58 1.46 -12.54
C THR A 93 -5.86 2.21 -12.92
N SER A 94 -5.77 3.53 -13.16
CA SER A 94 -6.94 4.42 -13.29
C SER A 94 -7.85 4.45 -12.05
N THR A 95 -7.39 3.94 -10.91
CA THR A 95 -8.09 3.97 -9.62
C THR A 95 -7.51 5.06 -8.72
N ARG A 96 -8.26 5.43 -7.68
CA ARG A 96 -7.86 6.48 -6.75
C ARG A 96 -7.24 5.90 -5.48
N TRP A 97 -6.04 6.37 -5.14
CA TRP A 97 -5.39 6.00 -3.88
C TRP A 97 -6.22 6.44 -2.67
N GLY A 98 -6.49 5.50 -1.77
CA GLY A 98 -7.32 5.71 -0.59
C GLY A 98 -8.84 5.73 -0.85
N ASP A 99 -9.31 5.38 -2.05
CA ASP A 99 -10.73 5.09 -2.26
C ASP A 99 -11.08 3.75 -1.61
N GLY A 100 -12.06 3.76 -0.71
CA GLY A 100 -12.45 2.57 0.04
C GLY A 100 -13.04 1.44 -0.81
N ASN A 101 -13.44 1.72 -2.06
CA ASN A 101 -13.88 0.67 -2.98
C ASN A 101 -12.71 -0.13 -3.60
N GLU A 102 -11.47 0.33 -3.42
CA GLU A 102 -10.27 -0.28 -4.00
C GLU A 102 -9.48 -1.15 -2.99
N TYR A 103 -10.04 -1.33 -1.79
CA TYR A 103 -9.45 -2.12 -0.71
C TYR A 103 -10.52 -2.91 0.05
N ASP A 104 -10.14 -4.07 0.57
CA ASP A 104 -11.02 -4.89 1.41
C ASP A 104 -11.23 -4.27 2.80
N LEU A 105 -10.17 -3.65 3.33
CA LEU A 105 -10.19 -2.95 4.62
C LEU A 105 -9.57 -1.56 4.53
N CYS A 106 -10.26 -0.57 5.09
CA CYS A 106 -9.71 0.76 5.36
C CYS A 106 -9.68 1.01 6.87
N ILE A 107 -8.49 1.19 7.45
CA ILE A 107 -8.31 1.25 8.90
C ILE A 107 -7.66 2.57 9.32
N ASP A 108 -8.34 3.29 10.21
CA ASP A 108 -7.85 4.49 10.84
C ASP A 108 -6.99 4.17 12.07
N THR A 109 -5.70 3.94 11.82
CA THR A 109 -4.70 3.65 12.86
C THR A 109 -4.47 4.82 13.82
N GLY A 110 -4.92 6.03 13.47
CA GLY A 110 -4.83 7.20 14.35
C GLY A 110 -5.81 7.12 15.51
N LYS A 111 -6.98 6.53 15.27
CA LYS A 111 -8.03 6.35 16.28
C LYS A 111 -7.86 5.10 17.12
N ILE A 112 -7.56 3.97 16.48
CA ILE A 112 -7.57 2.67 17.16
C ILE A 112 -6.19 2.19 17.60
N GLY A 113 -5.10 2.79 17.12
CA GLY A 113 -3.74 2.31 17.37
C GLY A 113 -3.30 1.19 16.43
N ILE A 114 -2.07 0.72 16.58
CA ILE A 114 -1.48 -0.29 15.69
C ILE A 114 -1.92 -1.69 16.08
N GLU A 115 -1.96 -1.98 17.37
CA GLU A 115 -2.30 -3.29 17.92
C GLU A 115 -3.72 -3.69 17.53
N ASN A 116 -4.69 -2.79 17.70
CA ASN A 116 -6.07 -3.05 17.29
C ASN A 116 -6.22 -3.17 15.76
N ALA A 117 -5.41 -2.45 14.98
CA ALA A 117 -5.41 -2.59 13.52
C ALA A 117 -4.90 -3.97 13.09
N VAL A 118 -3.88 -4.51 13.77
CA VAL A 118 -3.39 -5.88 13.54
C VAL A 118 -4.49 -6.89 13.83
N GLU A 119 -5.15 -6.80 14.98
CA GLU A 119 -6.26 -7.70 15.33
C GLU A 119 -7.40 -7.64 14.31
N MET A 120 -7.78 -6.45 13.85
CA MET A 120 -8.81 -6.30 12.81
C MET A 120 -8.43 -7.01 11.51
N ILE A 121 -7.18 -6.89 11.07
CA ILE A 121 -6.70 -7.56 9.85
C ILE A 121 -6.73 -9.08 10.03
N LEU A 122 -6.23 -9.58 11.16
CA LEU A 122 -6.21 -11.02 11.44
C LEU A 122 -7.61 -11.64 11.51
N GLU A 123 -8.56 -10.95 12.16
CA GLU A 123 -9.95 -11.43 12.23
C GLU A 123 -10.64 -11.40 10.86
N TYR A 124 -10.38 -10.38 10.03
CA TYR A 124 -10.91 -10.35 8.68
C TYR A 124 -10.41 -11.52 7.82
N ILE A 125 -9.10 -11.80 7.84
CA ILE A 125 -8.50 -12.94 7.13
C ILE A 125 -9.14 -14.26 7.61
N ARG A 126 -9.42 -14.39 8.91
CA ARG A 126 -10.13 -15.56 9.45
C ARG A 126 -11.55 -15.69 8.90
N PHE A 127 -12.31 -14.60 8.80
CA PHE A 127 -13.69 -14.63 8.27
C PHE A 127 -13.75 -15.02 6.79
N GLU A 128 -12.77 -14.58 6.00
CA GLU A 128 -12.63 -14.95 4.59
C GLU A 128 -12.09 -16.38 4.40
N ASN A 129 -11.70 -17.08 5.48
CA ASN A 129 -11.09 -18.41 5.46
C ASN A 129 -9.80 -18.49 4.64
N ILE A 130 -9.00 -17.43 4.66
CA ILE A 130 -7.70 -17.37 4.01
C ILE A 130 -6.65 -17.90 5.00
N PHE A 131 -6.68 -19.21 5.28
CA PHE A 131 -5.70 -19.95 6.09
C PHE A 131 -5.73 -21.45 5.79
#